data_AF-A0AAV0T4K1-F1
#
_entry.id   AF-A0AAV0T4K1-F1
#
_cell.length_a   1.000
_cell.length_b   1.000
_cell.length_c   1.000
_cell.angle_alpha   90.00
_cell.angle_beta   90.00
_cell.angle_gamma   90.00
#
_symmetry.space_group_name_H-M   'P 1'
#
loop_
_entity.id
_entity.type
_entity.pdbx_description
1 polymer ?
#
loop_
_entity_poly.entity_id
_entity_poly.type
_entity_poly.pdbx_seq_one_letter_code
_entity_poly.pdbx_strand_id
1 'polypeptide(L)'
;MKQHDSATKREQKTRDAMVQPELPGEHKRSAEHLIISGGGGAFLHPTHIASPSLVSNGGTYEHKMSYPPAHVSRRYAVLNVLGFRRLNWRFDAIGGVGYFALVFSMFPRCSVGSIYAAATRWEAASQFYQELVQLLFDMVTTSTVSLLCCIGMLFATIGFADCTTLPKRCAMGLTVFCFHNVAAFTILLVYEFLLEVASVRGALGREGEHTLYLFFSSTLPDFSAIRKYDIFGFASLYGDFMRLCMTIFDVPEVVALHRNKICTSGFESLGRMELWAYYASVFPYFWVLATPVVSFVFGTYLYLSLNIFGCHYNEAFSSLRIASYKNFLRLHFRKDGRLEVFAFGVDKMPHRWCRDPKWSGGVGPRASLERNLPSFKWTRPSYWKPLVTKVDNMLRLDFENPSLDAKFNTSDRSNVHLIDRVLIHKPISAP
;
A
#
# COMPACT_ATOMS: atom_id res chain seq x y z
N MET A 1 46.89 29.60 21.55
CA MET A 1 46.64 28.18 21.89
C MET A 1 45.94 27.44 20.73
N LYS A 2 46.54 27.46 19.53
CA LYS A 2 45.95 26.89 18.29
C LYS A 2 47.02 26.35 17.32
N GLN A 3 48.18 25.95 17.84
CA GLN A 3 49.29 25.40 17.04
C GLN A 3 49.66 23.95 17.38
N HIS A 4 49.05 23.35 18.42
CA HIS A 4 49.33 21.96 18.82
C HIS A 4 48.43 20.91 18.15
N ASP A 5 47.32 21.30 17.50
CA ASP A 5 46.37 20.36 16.87
C ASP A 5 46.66 20.04 15.39
N SER A 6 47.54 20.81 14.74
CA SER A 6 47.89 20.58 13.33
C SER A 6 49.02 19.55 13.15
N ALA A 7 49.91 19.43 14.15
CA ALA A 7 50.99 18.44 14.15
C ALA A 7 50.46 17.02 14.36
N THR A 8 49.54 16.83 15.30
CA THR A 8 48.87 15.55 15.58
C THR A 8 48.03 15.06 14.39
N LYS A 9 47.37 15.95 13.66
CA LYS A 9 46.64 15.59 12.44
C LYS A 9 47.54 15.17 11.28
N ARG A 10 48.75 15.72 11.18
CA ARG A 10 49.70 15.37 10.11
C ARG A 10 50.40 14.03 10.41
N GLU A 11 50.72 13.74 11.67
CA GLU A 11 51.25 12.42 12.07
C GLU A 11 50.19 11.31 11.96
N GLN A 12 48.91 11.60 12.25
CA GLN A 12 47.81 10.66 12.04
C GLN A 12 47.57 10.37 10.56
N LYS A 13 47.59 11.41 9.72
CA LYS A 13 47.44 11.27 8.26
C LYS A 13 48.61 10.54 7.58
N THR A 14 49.79 10.53 8.21
CA THR A 14 50.96 9.79 7.70
C THR A 14 50.94 8.32 8.17
N ARG A 15 50.36 8.03 9.35
CA ARG A 15 50.07 6.64 9.78
C ARG A 15 48.94 6.00 8.98
N ASP A 16 47.92 6.76 8.62
CA ASP A 16 46.82 6.30 7.77
C ASP A 16 47.22 6.10 6.30
N ALA A 17 48.35 6.68 5.87
CA ALA A 17 48.88 6.52 4.50
C ALA A 17 49.83 5.32 4.33
N MET A 18 50.28 4.69 5.43
CA MET A 18 51.11 3.47 5.39
C MET A 18 50.37 2.19 5.77
N VAL A 19 49.09 2.28 6.12
CA VAL A 19 48.20 1.12 6.17
C VAL A 19 47.42 1.12 4.87
N GLN A 20 48.06 0.62 3.81
CA GLN A 20 47.25 0.07 2.73
C GLN A 20 46.30 -0.95 3.38
N PRO A 21 44.98 -0.91 3.11
CA PRO A 21 44.17 -2.06 3.43
C PRO A 21 44.79 -3.18 2.61
N GLU A 22 45.40 -4.16 3.27
CA GLU A 22 45.64 -5.44 2.64
C GLU A 22 44.32 -5.80 1.96
N LEU A 23 44.34 -5.83 0.62
CA LEU A 23 43.30 -6.47 -0.16
C LEU A 23 43.00 -7.77 0.58
N PRO A 24 41.77 -7.99 1.07
CA PRO A 24 41.46 -9.22 1.79
C PRO A 24 41.89 -10.33 0.84
N GLY A 25 42.93 -11.07 1.24
CA GLY A 25 43.61 -12.00 0.36
C GLY A 25 42.56 -12.79 -0.38
N GLU A 26 42.64 -12.81 -1.72
CA GLU A 26 41.71 -13.55 -2.58
C GLU A 26 41.29 -14.81 -1.83
N HIS A 27 40.03 -14.87 -1.39
CA HIS A 27 39.53 -16.09 -0.79
C HIS A 27 39.72 -17.17 -1.87
N LYS A 28 40.77 -17.98 -1.72
CA LYS A 28 41.22 -18.99 -2.69
C LYS A 28 40.11 -19.99 -3.07
N ARG A 29 38.98 -19.96 -2.36
CA ARG A 29 37.84 -20.84 -2.55
C ARG A 29 36.55 -20.09 -2.22
N SER A 30 35.60 -20.09 -3.15
CA SER A 30 34.22 -19.72 -2.87
C SER A 30 33.59 -20.67 -1.85
N ALA A 31 32.63 -20.17 -1.06
CA ALA A 31 31.88 -21.03 -0.15
C ALA A 31 31.14 -22.13 -0.94
N GLU A 32 30.99 -23.32 -0.36
CA GLU A 32 30.24 -24.41 -1.02
C GLU A 32 28.72 -24.12 -1.04
N HIS A 33 28.22 -23.47 0.02
CA HIS A 33 26.81 -23.11 0.14
C HIS A 33 26.66 -21.62 0.42
N LEU A 34 25.77 -20.97 -0.34
CA LEU A 34 25.31 -19.62 -0.09
C LEU A 34 23.91 -19.66 0.51
N ILE A 35 23.80 -19.24 1.77
CA ILE A 35 22.51 -19.12 2.46
C ILE A 35 22.15 -17.65 2.54
N ILE A 36 21.02 -17.28 1.92
CA ILE A 36 20.55 -15.89 1.86
C ILE A 36 19.43 -15.72 2.89
N SER A 37 19.54 -14.70 3.73
CA SER A 37 18.51 -14.39 4.72
C SER A 37 17.29 -13.76 4.06
N GLY A 38 16.14 -14.43 4.14
CA GLY A 38 14.85 -13.92 3.65
C GLY A 38 13.72 -13.91 4.69
N GLY A 39 13.82 -14.72 5.75
CA GLY A 39 12.75 -14.86 6.75
C GLY A 39 13.01 -14.16 8.08
N GLY A 40 14.12 -13.43 8.28
CA GLY A 40 14.40 -12.69 9.51
C GLY A 40 13.87 -11.26 9.56
N GLY A 41 13.39 -10.72 8.44
CA GLY A 41 12.97 -9.31 8.31
C GLY A 41 11.60 -9.00 8.91
N ALA A 42 11.14 -7.75 8.81
CA ALA A 42 9.82 -7.33 9.29
C ALA A 42 8.65 -7.96 8.51
N PHE A 43 8.87 -8.35 7.26
CA PHE A 43 7.90 -8.99 6.36
C PHE A 43 8.57 -10.12 5.57
N LEU A 44 7.78 -10.95 4.91
CA LEU A 44 8.24 -12.01 4.01
C LEU A 44 8.83 -11.39 2.73
N HIS A 45 10.00 -11.83 2.28
CA HIS A 45 10.48 -11.49 0.94
C HIS A 45 10.00 -12.52 -0.12
N PRO A 46 9.79 -12.10 -1.38
CA PRO A 46 9.36 -13.02 -2.43
C PRO A 46 10.47 -14.02 -2.79
N THR A 47 10.12 -15.30 -2.87
CA THR A 47 11.08 -16.38 -3.16
C THR A 47 11.10 -16.81 -4.62
N HIS A 48 10.16 -16.33 -5.44
CA HIS A 48 10.00 -16.70 -6.85
C HIS A 48 10.71 -15.76 -7.84
N ILE A 49 11.45 -14.76 -7.32
CA ILE A 49 12.16 -13.74 -8.10
C ILE A 49 13.66 -14.07 -8.23
N ALA A 50 14.17 -14.94 -7.35
CA ALA A 50 15.59 -15.27 -7.32
C ALA A 50 16.04 -15.86 -8.67
N SER A 51 17.16 -15.36 -9.18
CA SER A 51 17.77 -15.91 -10.40
C SER A 51 18.18 -17.37 -10.17
N PRO A 52 18.06 -18.26 -11.18
CA PRO A 52 18.47 -19.66 -11.06
C PRO A 52 19.95 -19.81 -10.67
N SER A 53 20.78 -18.87 -11.12
CA SER A 53 22.19 -18.75 -10.77
C SER A 53 22.48 -17.38 -10.15
N LEU A 54 23.25 -17.35 -9.07
CA LEU A 54 23.68 -16.13 -8.39
C LEU A 54 25.21 -16.10 -8.26
N VAL A 55 25.82 -14.96 -8.57
CA VAL A 55 27.25 -14.74 -8.33
C VAL A 55 27.42 -13.96 -7.03
N SER A 56 28.20 -14.47 -6.09
CA SER A 56 28.48 -13.81 -4.82
C SER A 56 29.85 -14.24 -4.29
N ASN A 57 30.64 -13.30 -3.75
CA ASN A 57 31.95 -13.58 -3.15
C ASN A 57 32.87 -14.45 -4.05
N GLY A 58 32.91 -14.16 -5.35
CA GLY A 58 33.72 -14.92 -6.33
C GLY A 58 33.20 -16.31 -6.68
N GLY A 59 32.08 -16.77 -6.11
CA GLY A 59 31.43 -18.04 -6.42
C GLY A 59 30.17 -17.87 -7.25
N THR A 60 29.86 -18.88 -8.08
CA THR A 60 28.56 -19.01 -8.76
C THR A 60 27.76 -20.11 -8.07
N TYR A 61 26.54 -19.79 -7.66
CA TYR A 61 25.66 -20.67 -6.89
C TYR A 61 24.38 -20.97 -7.68
N GLU A 62 23.92 -22.21 -7.62
CA GLU A 62 22.62 -22.63 -8.13
C GLU A 62 21.58 -22.60 -7.01
N HIS A 63 20.39 -22.07 -7.30
CA HIS A 63 19.30 -22.05 -6.33
C HIS A 63 18.73 -23.47 -6.10
N LYS A 64 18.99 -24.05 -4.92
CA LYS A 64 18.49 -25.38 -4.54
C LYS A 64 17.14 -25.37 -3.84
N MET A 65 16.91 -24.44 -2.92
CA MET A 65 15.70 -24.41 -2.10
C MET A 65 15.38 -23.00 -1.59
N SER A 66 14.09 -22.68 -1.48
CA SER A 66 13.58 -21.47 -0.85
C SER A 66 12.42 -21.78 0.08
N TYR A 67 12.28 -20.93 1.10
CA TYR A 67 11.22 -21.02 2.09
C TYR A 67 10.53 -19.66 2.24
N PRO A 68 9.21 -19.55 1.95
CA PRO A 68 8.35 -20.60 1.41
C PRO A 68 8.73 -21.00 -0.02
N PRO A 69 8.24 -22.14 -0.53
CA PRO A 69 8.42 -22.51 -1.92
C PRO A 69 7.93 -21.41 -2.88
N ALA A 70 8.62 -21.25 -4.02
CA ALA A 70 8.34 -20.19 -5.00
C ALA A 70 6.87 -20.10 -5.43
N HIS A 71 6.20 -21.25 -5.64
CA HIS A 71 4.79 -21.27 -6.04
C HIS A 71 3.85 -20.69 -4.96
N VAL A 72 4.16 -20.92 -3.68
CA VAL A 72 3.43 -20.35 -2.54
C VAL A 72 3.63 -18.85 -2.51
N SER A 73 4.89 -18.40 -2.59
CA SER A 73 5.22 -16.96 -2.64
C SER A 73 4.49 -16.25 -3.78
N ARG A 74 4.47 -16.82 -4.98
CA ARG A 74 3.75 -16.27 -6.15
C ARG A 74 2.25 -16.07 -5.87
N ARG A 75 1.61 -17.00 -5.18
CA ARG A 75 0.19 -16.90 -4.81
C ARG A 75 -0.08 -15.83 -3.76
N TYR A 76 0.81 -15.64 -2.78
CA TYR A 76 0.67 -14.54 -1.82
C TYR A 76 0.69 -13.17 -2.48
N ALA A 77 1.35 -13.01 -3.63
CA ALA A 77 1.38 -11.76 -4.35
C ALA A 77 -0.03 -11.30 -4.79
N VAL A 78 -1.01 -12.20 -4.96
CA VAL A 78 -2.42 -11.87 -5.29
C VAL A 78 -3.05 -10.95 -4.24
N LEU A 79 -2.55 -11.00 -3.00
CA LEU A 79 -2.99 -10.08 -1.95
C LEU A 79 -2.67 -8.62 -2.27
N ASN A 80 -1.78 -8.32 -3.22
CA ASN A 80 -1.60 -6.94 -3.69
C ASN A 80 -2.85 -6.42 -4.41
N VAL A 81 -3.57 -7.26 -5.17
CA VAL A 81 -4.78 -6.83 -5.87
C VAL A 81 -5.94 -6.66 -4.89
N LEU A 82 -6.16 -7.67 -4.06
CA LEU A 82 -7.37 -7.76 -3.24
C LEU A 82 -7.20 -7.22 -1.82
N GLY A 83 -5.96 -7.08 -1.34
CA GLY A 83 -5.63 -6.76 0.05
C GLY A 83 -4.84 -5.51 0.30
N PHE A 84 -4.25 -4.92 -0.75
CA PHE A 84 -3.46 -3.71 -0.62
C PHE A 84 -4.27 -2.58 0.04
N ARG A 85 -5.49 -2.32 -0.44
CA ARG A 85 -6.40 -1.30 0.11
C ARG A 85 -6.69 -1.49 1.60
N ARG A 86 -7.01 -2.72 2.02
CA ARG A 86 -7.35 -3.01 3.42
C ARG A 86 -6.17 -2.74 4.36
N LEU A 87 -4.95 -3.05 3.92
CA LEU A 87 -3.73 -2.87 4.71
C LEU A 87 -3.18 -1.44 4.64
N ASN A 88 -3.40 -0.76 3.51
CA ASN A 88 -2.76 0.51 3.15
C ASN A 88 -3.76 1.65 2.91
N TRP A 89 -4.89 1.68 3.62
CA TRP A 89 -5.92 2.71 3.45
C TRP A 89 -5.42 4.17 3.49
N ARG A 90 -4.30 4.43 4.18
CA ARG A 90 -3.64 5.76 4.19
C ARG A 90 -3.07 6.14 2.82
N PHE A 91 -2.55 5.17 2.08
CA PHE A 91 -2.10 5.36 0.71
C PHE A 91 -3.28 5.73 -0.19
N ASP A 92 -4.40 5.01 -0.07
CA ASP A 92 -5.64 5.35 -0.78
C ASP A 92 -6.03 6.81 -0.54
N ALA A 93 -6.07 7.23 0.74
CA ALA A 93 -6.47 8.56 1.14
C ALA A 93 -5.62 9.66 0.50
N ILE A 94 -4.29 9.50 0.54
CA ILE A 94 -3.34 10.44 -0.08
C ILE A 94 -3.46 10.41 -1.61
N GLY A 95 -3.54 9.22 -2.20
CA GLY A 95 -3.65 9.08 -3.65
C GLY A 95 -4.97 9.60 -4.21
N GLY A 96 -6.07 9.55 -3.44
CA GLY A 96 -7.33 10.20 -3.79
C GLY A 96 -7.21 11.72 -3.85
N VAL A 97 -6.46 12.34 -2.93
CA VAL A 97 -6.12 13.77 -3.01
C VAL A 97 -5.26 14.05 -4.24
N GLY A 98 -4.30 13.16 -4.54
CA GLY A 98 -3.49 13.23 -5.75
C GLY A 98 -4.32 13.15 -7.03
N TYR A 99 -5.31 12.26 -7.09
CA TYR A 99 -6.26 12.17 -8.21
C TYR A 99 -7.06 13.44 -8.37
N PHE A 100 -7.57 14.00 -7.27
CA PHE A 100 -8.31 15.25 -7.31
C PHE A 100 -7.44 16.40 -7.83
N ALA A 101 -6.20 16.53 -7.35
CA ALA A 101 -5.25 17.53 -7.85
C ALA A 101 -4.93 17.34 -9.34
N LEU A 102 -4.82 16.08 -9.79
CA LEU A 102 -4.58 15.74 -11.20
C LEU A 102 -5.74 16.17 -12.10
N VAL A 103 -6.99 16.00 -11.67
CA VAL A 103 -8.17 16.37 -12.47
C VAL A 103 -8.74 17.76 -12.16
N PHE A 104 -8.13 18.48 -11.21
CA PHE A 104 -8.68 19.70 -10.62
C PHE A 104 -9.15 20.73 -11.65
N SER A 105 -8.32 21.02 -12.65
CA SER A 105 -8.62 22.03 -13.67
C SER A 105 -9.63 21.57 -14.73
N MET A 106 -10.07 20.32 -14.68
CA MET A 106 -11.01 19.75 -15.66
C MET A 106 -12.45 19.71 -15.17
N PHE A 107 -12.71 20.10 -13.92
CA PHE A 107 -14.08 20.26 -13.40
C PHE A 107 -14.68 21.60 -13.78
N PRO A 108 -16.01 21.70 -13.99
CA PRO A 108 -16.90 20.60 -14.40
C PRO A 108 -16.68 20.20 -15.86
N ARG A 109 -17.13 19.01 -16.25
CA ARG A 109 -17.20 18.61 -17.67
C ARG A 109 -18.63 18.70 -18.17
N CYS A 110 -18.94 19.81 -18.84
CA CYS A 110 -20.26 20.10 -19.39
C CYS A 110 -20.59 19.27 -20.65
N SER A 111 -19.57 18.74 -21.34
CA SER A 111 -19.72 17.93 -22.57
C SER A 111 -20.32 16.53 -22.32
N VAL A 112 -20.36 16.05 -21.07
CA VAL A 112 -20.85 14.71 -20.72
C VAL A 112 -22.33 14.48 -21.01
N GLY A 113 -23.12 15.56 -21.23
CA GLY A 113 -24.51 15.45 -21.66
C GLY A 113 -24.67 14.72 -22.99
N SER A 114 -23.68 14.80 -23.88
CA SER A 114 -23.65 14.03 -25.13
C SER A 114 -23.69 12.52 -24.86
N ILE A 115 -22.89 12.04 -23.90
CA ILE A 115 -22.79 10.63 -23.51
C ILE A 115 -24.15 10.11 -23.02
N TYR A 116 -24.88 10.93 -22.26
CA TYR A 116 -26.21 10.59 -21.79
C TYR A 116 -27.25 10.57 -22.92
N ALA A 117 -27.13 11.48 -23.88
CA ALA A 117 -28.03 11.60 -25.02
C ALA A 117 -27.81 10.54 -26.12
N ALA A 118 -26.73 9.75 -26.05
CA ALA A 118 -26.39 8.74 -27.05
C ALA A 118 -27.50 7.68 -27.23
N ALA A 119 -27.81 7.33 -28.48
CA ALA A 119 -28.93 6.45 -28.80
C ALA A 119 -28.63 4.97 -28.51
N THR A 120 -27.35 4.59 -28.52
CA THR A 120 -26.90 3.21 -28.28
C THR A 120 -25.75 3.15 -27.28
N ARG A 121 -25.60 1.99 -26.60
CA ARG A 121 -24.48 1.76 -25.67
C ARG A 121 -23.10 1.88 -26.32
N TRP A 122 -23.00 1.58 -27.61
CA TRP A 122 -21.74 1.64 -28.36
C TRP A 122 -21.37 3.07 -28.71
N GLU A 123 -22.37 3.87 -29.07
CA GLU A 123 -22.20 5.31 -29.25
C GLU A 123 -21.81 5.99 -27.95
N ALA A 124 -22.48 5.67 -26.83
CA ALA A 124 -22.11 6.17 -25.50
C ALA A 124 -20.67 5.80 -25.13
N ALA A 125 -20.25 4.56 -25.39
CA ALA A 125 -18.87 4.12 -25.16
C ALA A 125 -17.86 4.85 -26.04
N SER A 126 -18.20 5.10 -27.32
CA SER A 126 -17.36 5.87 -28.24
C SER A 126 -17.21 7.32 -27.78
N GLN A 127 -18.31 7.97 -27.38
CA GLN A 127 -18.28 9.34 -26.88
C GLN A 127 -17.53 9.44 -25.56
N PHE A 128 -17.69 8.47 -24.65
CA PHE A 128 -16.91 8.40 -23.42
C PHE A 128 -15.40 8.33 -23.72
N TYR A 129 -15.00 7.49 -24.67
CA TYR A 129 -13.60 7.38 -25.08
C TYR A 129 -13.08 8.67 -25.72
N GLN A 130 -13.87 9.31 -26.59
CA GLN A 130 -13.52 10.59 -27.21
C GLN A 130 -13.33 11.69 -26.16
N GLU A 131 -14.25 11.80 -25.19
CA GLU A 131 -14.14 12.75 -24.09
C GLU A 131 -12.92 12.48 -23.19
N LEU A 132 -12.59 11.21 -22.95
CA LEU A 132 -11.39 10.86 -22.20
C LEU A 132 -10.11 11.31 -22.91
N VAL A 133 -10.03 11.11 -24.24
CA VAL A 133 -8.91 11.60 -25.05
C VAL A 133 -8.87 13.13 -25.05
N GLN A 134 -10.02 13.79 -25.18
CA GLN A 134 -10.12 15.25 -25.16
C GLN A 134 -9.66 15.82 -23.81
N LEU A 135 -10.06 15.21 -22.69
CA LEU A 135 -9.60 15.59 -21.35
C LEU A 135 -8.08 15.51 -21.19
N LEU A 136 -7.47 14.45 -21.71
CA LEU A 136 -6.01 14.30 -21.67
C LEU A 136 -5.32 15.38 -22.52
N PHE A 137 -5.89 15.71 -23.68
CA PHE A 137 -5.40 16.78 -24.54
C PHE A 137 -5.56 18.16 -23.89
N ASP A 138 -6.74 18.46 -23.32
CA ASP A 138 -7.03 19.70 -22.61
C ASP A 138 -6.10 19.86 -21.40
N MET A 139 -5.87 18.80 -20.63
CA MET A 139 -4.92 18.83 -19.52
C MET A 139 -3.53 19.29 -19.96
N VAL A 140 -3.03 18.81 -21.11
CA VAL A 140 -1.70 19.19 -21.61
C VAL A 140 -1.67 20.60 -22.20
N THR A 141 -2.75 21.05 -22.83
CA THR A 141 -2.75 22.26 -23.66
C THR A 141 -3.30 23.50 -22.94
N THR A 142 -4.26 23.33 -22.03
CA THR A 142 -5.01 24.46 -21.44
C THR A 142 -4.88 24.56 -19.93
N SER A 143 -4.39 23.51 -19.26
CA SER A 143 -4.37 23.46 -17.79
C SER A 143 -2.97 23.62 -17.20
N THR A 144 -2.83 24.45 -16.16
CA THR A 144 -1.55 24.62 -15.46
C THR A 144 -1.44 23.68 -14.25
N VAL A 145 -2.46 23.67 -13.37
CA VAL A 145 -2.42 22.91 -12.12
C VAL A 145 -2.40 21.40 -12.38
N SER A 146 -3.34 20.93 -13.20
CA SER A 146 -3.42 19.52 -13.60
C SER A 146 -2.17 19.06 -14.35
N LEU A 147 -1.61 19.88 -15.26
CA LEU A 147 -0.35 19.56 -15.95
C LEU A 147 0.84 19.46 -15.00
N LEU A 148 1.02 20.41 -14.07
CA LEU A 148 2.09 20.34 -13.08
C LEU A 148 1.97 19.10 -12.19
N CYS A 149 0.75 18.76 -11.77
CA CYS A 149 0.49 17.54 -11.01
C CYS A 149 0.82 16.28 -11.84
N CYS A 150 0.43 16.25 -13.11
CA CYS A 150 0.73 15.18 -14.05
C CYS A 150 2.24 14.97 -14.22
N ILE A 151 2.99 16.04 -14.48
CA ILE A 151 4.46 16.02 -14.60
C ILE A 151 5.10 15.53 -13.30
N GLY A 152 4.65 16.05 -12.15
CA GLY A 152 5.13 15.61 -10.84
C GLY A 152 4.90 14.12 -10.60
N MET A 153 3.72 13.61 -10.97
CA MET A 153 3.38 12.19 -10.87
C MET A 153 4.24 11.32 -11.79
N LEU A 154 4.53 11.77 -13.01
CA LEU A 154 5.43 11.07 -13.94
C LEU A 154 6.83 10.90 -13.34
N PHE A 155 7.43 11.97 -12.83
CA PHE A 155 8.76 11.89 -12.23
C PHE A 155 8.76 11.08 -10.94
N ALA A 156 7.71 11.21 -10.11
CA ALA A 156 7.60 10.42 -8.88
C ALA A 156 7.52 8.92 -9.18
N THR A 157 6.65 8.51 -10.11
CA THR A 157 6.47 7.08 -10.44
C THR A 157 7.71 6.45 -11.06
N ILE A 158 8.47 7.18 -11.89
CA ILE A 158 9.77 6.72 -12.39
C ILE A 158 10.82 6.70 -11.26
N GLY A 159 10.84 7.73 -10.42
CA GLY A 159 11.79 7.86 -9.30
C GLY A 159 11.66 6.72 -8.28
N PHE A 160 10.43 6.36 -7.93
CA PHE A 160 10.12 5.29 -6.97
C PHE A 160 10.05 3.89 -7.59
N ALA A 161 10.26 3.74 -8.90
CA ALA A 161 10.32 2.42 -9.53
C ALA A 161 11.57 1.64 -9.06
N ASP A 162 11.40 0.61 -8.23
CA ASP A 162 12.46 -0.30 -7.79
C ASP A 162 12.70 -1.38 -8.86
N CYS A 163 13.60 -1.05 -9.79
CA CYS A 163 14.05 -1.96 -10.85
C CYS A 163 15.57 -1.89 -10.98
N THR A 164 16.18 -2.99 -11.42
CA THR A 164 17.64 -3.15 -11.51
C THR A 164 18.30 -2.26 -12.56
N THR A 165 17.58 -1.80 -13.58
CA THR A 165 18.11 -1.00 -14.69
C THR A 165 17.26 0.24 -14.96
N LEU A 166 17.91 1.35 -15.34
CA LEU A 166 17.23 2.61 -15.63
C LEU A 166 16.14 2.49 -16.72
N PRO A 167 16.36 1.82 -17.87
CA PRO A 167 15.30 1.66 -18.87
C PRO A 167 14.07 0.95 -18.33
N LYS A 168 14.27 -0.05 -17.48
CA LYS A 168 13.18 -0.79 -16.82
C LYS A 168 12.45 0.10 -15.81
N ARG A 169 13.18 0.91 -15.03
CA ARG A 169 12.58 1.90 -14.11
C ARG A 169 11.70 2.89 -14.88
N CYS A 170 12.19 3.42 -16.00
CA CYS A 170 11.41 4.33 -16.85
C CYS A 170 10.16 3.64 -17.43
N ALA A 171 10.29 2.43 -17.97
CA ALA A 171 9.17 1.69 -18.54
C ALA A 171 8.08 1.37 -17.50
N MET A 172 8.48 0.86 -16.33
CA MET A 172 7.56 0.51 -15.25
C MET A 172 6.90 1.76 -14.65
N GLY A 173 7.68 2.82 -14.40
CA GLY A 173 7.18 4.12 -13.94
C GLY A 173 6.20 4.75 -14.91
N LEU A 174 6.52 4.78 -16.21
CA LEU A 174 5.61 5.28 -17.25
C LEU A 174 4.32 4.45 -17.32
N THR A 175 4.42 3.14 -17.18
CA THR A 175 3.26 2.24 -17.21
C THR A 175 2.29 2.58 -16.07
N VAL A 176 2.77 2.62 -14.82
CA VAL A 176 1.90 2.94 -13.67
C VAL A 176 1.37 4.38 -13.72
N PHE A 177 2.18 5.32 -14.23
CA PHE A 177 1.74 6.68 -14.51
C PHE A 177 0.57 6.73 -15.50
N CYS A 178 0.68 6.04 -16.64
CA CYS A 178 -0.38 6.03 -17.65
C CYS A 178 -1.68 5.43 -17.09
N PHE A 179 -1.59 4.31 -16.36
CA PHE A 179 -2.77 3.71 -15.72
C PHE A 179 -3.40 4.64 -14.68
N HIS A 180 -2.59 5.30 -13.85
CA HIS A 180 -3.13 6.24 -12.87
C HIS A 180 -3.81 7.45 -13.53
N ASN A 181 -3.22 8.00 -14.59
CA ASN A 181 -3.80 9.11 -15.34
C ASN A 181 -5.13 8.74 -15.96
N VAL A 182 -5.16 7.66 -16.75
CA VAL A 182 -6.38 7.17 -17.39
C VAL A 182 -7.46 6.91 -16.34
N ALA A 183 -7.12 6.26 -15.23
CA ALA A 183 -8.07 5.98 -14.16
C ALA A 183 -8.60 7.26 -13.48
N ALA A 184 -7.76 8.28 -13.24
CA ALA A 184 -8.20 9.53 -12.63
C ALA A 184 -9.21 10.27 -13.52
N PHE A 185 -8.91 10.44 -14.81
CA PHE A 185 -9.83 11.08 -15.77
C PHE A 185 -11.07 10.23 -16.05
N THR A 186 -10.97 8.90 -16.01
CA THR A 186 -12.13 8.01 -16.08
C THR A 186 -13.08 8.25 -14.91
N ILE A 187 -12.56 8.36 -13.68
CA ILE A 187 -13.39 8.65 -12.50
C ILE A 187 -13.97 10.06 -12.54
N LEU A 188 -13.25 11.04 -13.09
CA LEU A 188 -13.81 12.38 -13.36
C LEU A 188 -15.04 12.28 -14.26
N LEU A 189 -14.93 11.59 -15.41
CA LEU A 189 -16.04 11.42 -16.35
C LEU A 189 -17.22 10.69 -15.72
N VAL A 190 -16.96 9.62 -14.96
CA VAL A 190 -18.01 8.88 -14.24
C VAL A 190 -18.71 9.78 -13.23
N TYR A 191 -17.95 10.58 -12.47
CA TYR A 191 -18.51 11.51 -11.49
C TYR A 191 -19.38 12.58 -12.15
N GLU A 192 -18.88 13.25 -13.19
CA GLU A 192 -19.63 14.28 -13.93
C GLU A 192 -20.86 13.69 -14.64
N PHE A 193 -20.76 12.47 -15.17
CA PHE A 193 -21.88 11.76 -15.75
C PHE A 193 -22.97 11.45 -14.72
N LEU A 194 -22.60 11.01 -13.50
CA LEU A 194 -23.58 10.78 -12.44
C LEU A 194 -24.33 12.05 -12.05
N LEU A 195 -23.64 13.19 -11.99
CA LEU A 195 -24.26 14.50 -11.75
C LEU A 195 -25.19 14.90 -12.90
N GLU A 196 -24.76 14.73 -14.14
CA GLU A 196 -25.58 15.02 -15.32
C GLU A 196 -26.87 14.20 -15.33
N VAL A 197 -26.79 12.89 -15.10
CA VAL A 197 -27.96 12.00 -15.05
C VAL A 197 -28.92 12.45 -13.95
N ALA A 198 -28.40 12.79 -12.76
CA ALA A 198 -29.22 13.26 -11.64
C ALA A 198 -29.90 14.60 -11.96
N SER A 199 -29.18 15.55 -12.56
CA SER A 199 -29.71 16.86 -12.95
C SER A 199 -30.79 16.76 -14.03
N VAL A 200 -30.55 15.99 -15.10
CA VAL A 200 -31.51 15.83 -16.21
C VAL A 200 -32.79 15.13 -15.74
N ARG A 201 -32.68 14.15 -14.83
CA ARG A 201 -33.83 13.48 -14.21
C ARG A 201 -34.57 14.34 -13.19
N GLY A 202 -34.08 15.55 -12.91
CA GLY A 202 -34.68 16.47 -11.94
C GLY A 202 -34.48 16.06 -10.49
N ALA A 203 -33.52 15.17 -10.20
CA ALA A 203 -33.17 14.78 -8.84
C ALA A 203 -32.23 15.79 -8.17
N LEU A 204 -31.48 16.58 -8.95
CA LEU A 204 -30.57 17.63 -8.46
C LEU A 204 -30.66 18.90 -9.33
N GLY A 205 -30.27 20.05 -8.77
CA GLY A 205 -29.95 21.29 -9.47
C GLY A 205 -31.16 22.14 -9.88
N ARG A 206 -32.28 22.10 -9.14
CA ARG A 206 -33.53 22.81 -9.50
C ARG A 206 -34.11 23.68 -8.38
N GLU A 207 -34.00 23.27 -7.13
CA GLU A 207 -34.82 23.84 -6.04
C GLU A 207 -34.14 25.03 -5.33
N GLY A 208 -32.99 25.49 -5.83
CA GLY A 208 -32.25 26.63 -5.29
C GLY A 208 -31.36 26.26 -4.10
N GLU A 209 -30.76 27.23 -3.44
CA GLU A 209 -29.90 26.94 -2.28
C GLU A 209 -30.73 26.52 -1.04
N HIS A 210 -30.21 25.57 -0.25
CA HIS A 210 -30.81 25.10 1.01
C HIS A 210 -32.16 24.36 0.88
N THR A 211 -32.30 23.52 -0.14
CA THR A 211 -33.52 22.76 -0.44
C THR A 211 -33.95 21.88 0.73
N LEU A 212 -33.02 21.19 1.39
CA LEU A 212 -33.32 20.34 2.55
C LEU A 212 -33.75 21.17 3.75
N TYR A 213 -33.15 22.34 3.96
CA TYR A 213 -33.60 23.28 5.00
C TYR A 213 -35.03 23.75 4.75
N LEU A 214 -35.37 24.11 3.50
CA LEU A 214 -36.73 24.51 3.14
C LEU A 214 -37.73 23.35 3.29
N PHE A 215 -37.35 22.13 2.91
CA PHE A 215 -38.15 20.93 3.10
C PHE A 215 -38.44 20.65 4.58
N PHE A 216 -37.41 20.67 5.44
CA PHE A 216 -37.60 20.45 6.87
C PHE A 216 -38.36 21.59 7.53
N SER A 217 -38.07 22.85 7.17
CA SER A 217 -38.76 24.02 7.73
C SER A 217 -40.24 24.07 7.37
N SER A 218 -40.64 23.55 6.20
CA SER A 218 -42.04 23.46 5.79
C SER A 218 -42.79 22.27 6.40
N THR A 219 -42.07 21.26 6.90
CA THR A 219 -42.64 20.04 7.50
C THR A 219 -42.72 20.13 9.03
N LEU A 220 -41.87 20.93 9.66
CA LEU A 220 -41.87 21.13 11.11
C LEU A 220 -43.00 22.09 11.56
N PRO A 221 -43.55 21.92 12.78
CA PRO A 221 -44.56 22.81 13.33
C PRO A 221 -44.07 24.27 13.38
N ASP A 222 -44.95 25.23 13.09
CA ASP A 222 -44.59 26.65 13.14
C ASP A 222 -44.33 27.09 14.60
N PHE A 223 -43.04 27.27 14.93
CA PHE A 223 -42.59 27.74 16.25
C PHE A 223 -42.63 29.27 16.38
N SER A 224 -43.23 30.00 15.44
CA SER A 224 -43.38 31.46 15.48
C SER A 224 -43.97 31.97 16.82
N ALA A 225 -44.88 31.19 17.43
CA ALA A 225 -45.49 31.51 18.72
C ALA A 225 -44.50 31.51 19.91
N ILE A 226 -43.38 30.79 19.81
CA ILE A 226 -42.32 30.74 20.84
C ILE A 226 -41.30 31.86 20.65
N ARG A 227 -41.16 32.36 19.40
CA ARG A 227 -40.22 33.43 19.03
C ARG A 227 -40.44 34.73 19.83
N LYS A 228 -41.66 34.97 20.34
CA LYS A 228 -41.98 36.10 21.24
C LYS A 228 -41.29 36.05 22.61
N TYR A 229 -40.80 34.88 23.03
CA TYR A 229 -40.07 34.67 24.28
C TYR A 229 -38.54 34.58 24.06
N ASP A 230 -38.06 34.73 22.83
CA ASP A 230 -36.65 34.60 22.47
C ASP A 230 -35.87 35.90 22.72
N ILE A 231 -35.71 36.27 24.00
CA ILE A 231 -35.05 37.51 24.43
C ILE A 231 -33.56 37.55 24.06
N PHE A 232 -32.94 36.37 23.87
CA PHE A 232 -31.51 36.22 23.60
C PHE A 232 -31.17 35.87 22.13
N GLY A 233 -32.18 35.76 21.25
CA GLY A 233 -31.97 35.44 19.83
C GLY A 233 -31.56 33.99 19.53
N PHE A 234 -31.80 33.06 20.46
CA PHE A 234 -31.45 31.64 20.31
C PHE A 234 -32.24 30.94 19.19
N ALA A 235 -33.46 31.38 18.88
CA ALA A 235 -34.26 30.80 17.81
C ALA A 235 -33.72 31.19 16.42
N SER A 236 -33.23 32.43 16.26
CA SER A 236 -32.52 32.84 15.03
C SER A 236 -31.22 32.08 14.87
N LEU A 237 -30.41 32.01 15.95
CA LEU A 237 -29.16 31.27 15.96
C LEU A 237 -29.38 29.79 15.63
N TYR A 238 -30.43 29.17 16.17
CA TYR A 238 -30.81 27.79 15.87
C TYR A 238 -31.22 27.64 14.40
N GLY A 239 -32.01 28.55 13.84
CA GLY A 239 -32.38 28.53 12.42
C GLY A 239 -31.15 28.63 11.51
N ASP A 240 -30.25 29.58 11.79
CA ASP A 240 -29.00 29.75 11.05
C ASP A 240 -28.07 28.54 11.20
N PHE A 241 -28.00 27.96 12.40
CA PHE A 241 -27.25 26.74 12.67
C PHE A 241 -27.82 25.52 11.93
N MET A 242 -29.14 25.33 11.95
CA MET A 242 -29.81 24.25 11.22
C MET A 242 -29.65 24.41 9.71
N ARG A 243 -29.74 25.65 9.20
CA ARG A 243 -29.45 25.98 7.81
C ARG A 243 -28.01 25.61 7.46
N LEU A 244 -27.03 25.96 8.29
CA LEU A 244 -25.63 25.58 8.10
C LEU A 244 -25.45 24.05 8.09
N CYS A 245 -26.03 23.34 9.06
CA CYS A 245 -25.94 21.88 9.13
C CYS A 245 -26.56 21.21 7.89
N MET A 246 -27.74 21.63 7.46
CA MET A 246 -28.41 21.06 6.29
C MET A 246 -27.69 21.39 4.97
N THR A 247 -27.05 22.55 4.89
CA THR A 247 -26.18 22.90 3.74
C THR A 247 -25.03 21.92 3.56
N ILE A 248 -24.50 21.35 4.66
CA ILE A 248 -23.46 20.31 4.61
C ILE A 248 -24.00 18.98 4.07
N PHE A 249 -25.31 18.72 4.18
CA PHE A 249 -25.96 17.54 3.62
C PHE A 249 -26.52 17.77 2.20
N ASP A 250 -26.73 19.03 1.81
CA ASP A 250 -27.15 19.46 0.46
C ASP A 250 -26.00 19.57 -0.55
N VAL A 251 -24.82 19.05 -0.22
CA VAL A 251 -23.63 19.19 -1.05
C VAL A 251 -23.83 18.75 -2.51
N PRO A 252 -24.51 17.61 -2.82
CA PRO A 252 -24.78 17.25 -4.22
C PRO A 252 -25.66 18.26 -4.97
N GLU A 253 -26.63 18.88 -4.28
CA GLU A 253 -27.48 19.93 -4.85
C GLU A 253 -26.65 21.18 -5.14
N VAL A 254 -25.82 21.61 -4.18
CA VAL A 254 -24.90 22.74 -4.35
C VAL A 254 -23.96 22.51 -5.52
N VAL A 255 -23.36 21.32 -5.64
CA VAL A 255 -22.51 20.95 -6.77
C VAL A 255 -23.28 21.05 -8.09
N ALA A 256 -24.49 20.50 -8.17
CA ALA A 256 -25.30 20.52 -9.38
C ALA A 256 -25.70 21.95 -9.80
N LEU A 257 -26.12 22.79 -8.85
CA LEU A 257 -26.47 24.19 -9.11
C LEU A 257 -25.29 24.99 -9.66
N HIS A 258 -24.13 24.90 -9.02
CA HIS A 258 -22.92 25.61 -9.43
C HIS A 258 -22.42 25.07 -10.77
N ARG A 259 -22.44 23.75 -10.97
CA ARG A 259 -22.12 23.11 -12.25
C ARG A 259 -23.00 23.64 -13.37
N ASN A 260 -24.33 23.66 -13.18
CA ASN A 260 -25.26 24.13 -14.20
C ASN A 260 -24.97 25.60 -14.56
N LYS A 261 -24.75 26.46 -13.55
CA LYS A 261 -24.38 27.86 -13.74
C LYS A 261 -23.07 28.03 -14.53
N ILE A 262 -22.03 27.24 -14.20
CA ILE A 262 -20.75 27.24 -14.95
C ILE A 262 -20.97 26.78 -16.38
N CYS A 263 -21.74 25.72 -16.60
CA CYS A 263 -21.96 25.15 -17.93
C CYS A 263 -22.79 26.06 -18.84
N THR A 264 -23.71 26.87 -18.31
CA THR A 264 -24.51 27.80 -19.10
C THR A 264 -23.82 29.15 -19.32
N SER A 265 -23.08 29.63 -18.34
CA SER A 265 -22.65 31.04 -18.28
C SER A 265 -21.14 31.23 -18.08
N GLY A 266 -20.38 30.14 -17.98
CA GLY A 266 -18.94 30.15 -17.75
C GLY A 266 -18.55 30.42 -16.29
N PHE A 267 -17.25 30.28 -15.99
CA PHE A 267 -16.70 30.50 -14.65
C PHE A 267 -16.84 31.94 -14.14
N GLU A 268 -16.85 32.93 -15.04
CA GLU A 268 -17.01 34.36 -14.71
C GLU A 268 -18.36 34.67 -14.05
N SER A 269 -19.33 33.75 -14.15
CA SER A 269 -20.64 33.90 -13.50
C SER A 269 -20.61 33.67 -11.99
N LEU A 270 -19.52 33.11 -11.44
CA LEU A 270 -19.38 32.78 -10.02
C LEU A 270 -18.47 33.76 -9.29
N GLY A 271 -18.90 34.17 -8.09
CA GLY A 271 -18.04 34.86 -7.15
C GLY A 271 -16.92 33.94 -6.63
N ARG A 272 -15.83 34.51 -6.12
CA ARG A 272 -14.70 33.73 -5.57
C ARG A 272 -15.14 32.75 -4.46
N MET A 273 -16.05 33.18 -3.59
CA MET A 273 -16.55 32.35 -2.49
C MET A 273 -17.43 31.21 -3.01
N GLU A 274 -18.26 31.45 -4.03
CA GLU A 274 -19.08 30.42 -4.68
C GLU A 274 -18.19 29.39 -5.38
N LEU A 275 -17.11 29.83 -6.03
CA LEU A 275 -16.12 28.94 -6.66
C LEU A 275 -15.39 28.06 -5.62
N TRP A 276 -15.00 28.64 -4.48
CA TRP A 276 -14.42 27.87 -3.38
C TRP A 276 -15.42 26.86 -2.80
N ALA A 277 -16.68 27.27 -2.61
CA ALA A 277 -17.75 26.39 -2.15
C ALA A 277 -17.96 25.23 -3.13
N TYR A 278 -17.94 25.49 -4.44
CA TYR A 278 -18.03 24.48 -5.48
C TYR A 278 -16.92 23.42 -5.35
N TYR A 279 -15.64 23.81 -5.34
CA TYR A 279 -14.55 22.84 -5.24
C TYR A 279 -14.50 22.12 -3.89
N ALA A 280 -14.81 22.82 -2.79
CA ALA A 280 -14.92 22.19 -1.46
C ALA A 280 -16.05 21.15 -1.41
N SER A 281 -17.11 21.36 -2.18
CA SER A 281 -18.27 20.47 -2.32
C SER A 281 -17.99 19.28 -3.23
N VAL A 282 -17.28 19.48 -4.35
CA VAL A 282 -16.90 18.41 -5.29
C VAL A 282 -15.89 17.43 -4.67
N PHE A 283 -14.90 17.97 -3.94
CA PHE A 283 -13.78 17.19 -3.40
C PHE A 283 -14.20 15.92 -2.63
N PRO A 284 -15.05 15.96 -1.59
CA PRO A 284 -15.34 14.78 -0.78
C PRO A 284 -16.00 13.65 -1.57
N TYR A 285 -16.92 13.97 -2.49
CA TYR A 285 -17.62 12.96 -3.28
C TYR A 285 -16.71 12.35 -4.35
N PHE A 286 -15.94 13.18 -5.07
CA PHE A 286 -14.94 12.68 -6.00
C PHE A 286 -13.90 11.82 -5.29
N TRP A 287 -13.41 12.27 -4.12
CA TRP A 287 -12.41 11.57 -3.33
C TRP A 287 -12.90 10.18 -2.88
N VAL A 288 -14.17 10.07 -2.43
CA VAL A 288 -14.78 8.77 -2.08
C VAL A 288 -14.81 7.82 -3.28
N LEU A 289 -15.08 8.30 -4.49
CA LEU A 289 -15.06 7.48 -5.71
C LEU A 289 -13.64 7.14 -6.19
N ALA A 290 -12.69 8.06 -6.03
CA ALA A 290 -11.32 7.92 -6.51
C ALA A 290 -10.47 6.98 -5.65
N THR A 291 -10.59 7.06 -4.31
CA THR A 291 -9.72 6.32 -3.37
C THR A 291 -9.68 4.80 -3.59
N PRO A 292 -10.80 4.07 -3.84
CA PRO A 292 -10.75 2.64 -4.17
C PRO A 292 -9.94 2.34 -5.43
N VAL A 293 -10.08 3.19 -6.45
CA VAL A 293 -9.52 2.98 -7.79
C VAL A 293 -8.01 3.16 -7.76
N VAL A 294 -7.52 4.17 -7.03
CA VAL A 294 -6.08 4.39 -6.79
C VAL A 294 -5.40 3.11 -6.33
N SER A 295 -5.90 2.52 -5.24
CA SER A 295 -5.27 1.34 -4.65
C SER A 295 -5.48 0.07 -5.45
N PHE A 296 -6.57 -0.03 -6.18
CA PHE A 296 -6.77 -1.13 -7.12
C PHE A 296 -5.75 -1.09 -8.27
N VAL A 297 -5.54 0.08 -8.86
CA VAL A 297 -4.52 0.29 -9.92
C VAL A 297 -3.13 -0.02 -9.38
N PHE A 298 -2.76 0.55 -8.23
CA PHE A 298 -1.43 0.37 -7.66
C PHE A 298 -1.17 -1.07 -7.17
N GLY A 299 -2.15 -1.70 -6.52
CA GLY A 299 -2.09 -3.11 -6.10
C GLY A 299 -1.95 -4.07 -7.28
N THR A 300 -2.71 -3.82 -8.36
CA THR A 300 -2.59 -4.59 -9.62
C THR A 300 -1.23 -4.38 -10.27
N TYR A 301 -0.74 -3.15 -10.29
CA TYR A 301 0.61 -2.83 -10.77
C TYR A 301 1.68 -3.59 -10.00
N LEU A 302 1.66 -3.60 -8.66
CA LEU A 302 2.63 -4.35 -7.86
C LEU A 302 2.57 -5.86 -8.13
N TYR A 303 1.36 -6.42 -8.25
CA TYR A 303 1.17 -7.83 -8.58
C TYR A 303 1.81 -8.21 -9.93
N LEU A 304 1.53 -7.44 -10.98
CA LEU A 304 2.05 -7.69 -12.33
C LEU A 304 3.56 -7.41 -12.41
N SER A 305 4.01 -6.28 -11.84
CA SER A 305 5.41 -5.89 -11.77
C SER A 305 6.29 -6.97 -11.15
N LEU A 306 5.80 -7.56 -10.06
CA LEU A 306 6.50 -8.63 -9.39
C LEU A 306 6.49 -9.93 -10.21
N ASN A 307 5.30 -10.42 -10.56
CA ASN A 307 5.14 -11.78 -11.08
C ASN A 307 5.58 -11.96 -12.53
N ILE A 308 5.50 -10.90 -13.34
CA ILE A 308 5.82 -10.92 -14.76
C ILE A 308 7.19 -10.30 -15.00
N PHE A 309 7.45 -9.14 -14.39
CA PHE A 309 8.65 -8.37 -14.68
C PHE A 309 9.77 -8.58 -13.67
N GLY A 310 9.53 -9.20 -12.51
CA GLY A 310 10.57 -9.39 -11.49
C GLY A 310 11.06 -8.10 -10.84
N CYS A 311 10.18 -7.10 -10.73
CA CYS A 311 10.46 -5.79 -10.15
C CYS A 311 9.64 -5.54 -8.88
N HIS A 312 9.97 -4.48 -8.15
CA HIS A 312 9.21 -4.08 -6.95
C HIS A 312 9.10 -5.20 -5.90
N TYR A 313 10.12 -6.05 -5.79
CA TYR A 313 10.11 -7.18 -4.87
C TYR A 313 10.07 -6.75 -3.41
N ASN A 314 10.56 -5.55 -3.09
CA ASN A 314 10.42 -4.94 -1.78
C ASN A 314 9.02 -4.38 -1.56
N GLU A 315 8.51 -3.50 -2.44
CA GLU A 315 7.21 -2.82 -2.27
C GLU A 315 6.04 -3.80 -2.33
N ALA A 316 6.08 -4.79 -3.22
CA ALA A 316 5.01 -5.76 -3.42
C ALA A 316 4.80 -6.71 -2.23
N PHE A 317 5.79 -6.89 -1.36
CA PHE A 317 5.65 -7.75 -0.17
C PHE A 317 5.68 -6.95 1.13
N SER A 318 6.38 -5.81 1.19
CA SER A 318 6.31 -4.90 2.34
C SER A 318 4.92 -4.32 2.53
N SER A 319 4.23 -3.95 1.45
CA SER A 319 2.85 -3.44 1.50
C SER A 319 1.84 -4.47 2.02
N LEU A 320 2.16 -5.78 1.93
CA LEU A 320 1.33 -6.87 2.45
C LEU A 320 1.62 -7.22 3.91
N ARG A 321 2.75 -6.77 4.47
CA ARG A 321 3.14 -6.95 5.88
C ARG A 321 3.02 -8.41 6.35
N ILE A 322 3.35 -9.35 5.47
CA ILE A 322 3.23 -10.78 5.75
C ILE A 322 4.27 -11.17 6.80
N ALA A 323 3.83 -11.39 8.04
CA ALA A 323 4.70 -11.81 9.15
C ALA A 323 4.99 -13.33 9.17
N SER A 324 4.34 -14.10 8.28
CA SER A 324 4.45 -15.55 8.18
C SER A 324 5.72 -15.99 7.43
N TYR A 325 6.06 -17.29 7.50
CA TYR A 325 7.26 -17.92 6.94
C TYR A 325 8.58 -17.34 7.48
N LYS A 326 8.71 -17.36 8.80
CA LYS A 326 9.97 -17.05 9.48
C LYS A 326 10.85 -18.29 9.53
N ASN A 327 12.16 -18.10 9.43
CA ASN A 327 13.11 -19.20 9.50
C ASN A 327 14.35 -18.83 10.30
N PHE A 328 15.01 -19.83 10.86
CA PHE A 328 16.29 -19.67 11.56
C PHE A 328 17.18 -20.88 11.33
N LEU A 329 18.49 -20.68 11.44
CA LEU A 329 19.49 -21.74 11.29
C LEU A 329 20.01 -22.17 12.65
N ARG A 330 20.25 -23.48 12.82
CA ARG A 330 21.08 -24.01 13.90
C ARG A 330 22.28 -24.71 13.30
N LEU A 331 23.47 -24.24 13.68
CA LEU A 331 24.74 -24.77 13.23
C LEU A 331 25.31 -25.66 14.34
N HIS A 332 25.68 -26.89 13.99
CA HIS A 332 26.27 -27.86 14.88
C HIS A 332 27.64 -28.27 14.34
N PHE A 333 28.68 -27.81 15.03
CA PHE A 333 30.07 -28.16 14.74
C PHE A 333 30.40 -29.47 15.43
N ARG A 334 30.68 -30.51 14.64
CA ARG A 334 31.08 -31.82 15.15
C ARG A 334 32.56 -31.85 15.49
N LYS A 335 32.93 -32.76 16.39
CA LYS A 335 34.33 -32.98 16.81
C LYS A 335 35.26 -33.39 15.66
N ASP A 336 34.72 -34.00 14.61
CA ASP A 336 35.44 -34.41 13.41
C ASP A 336 35.66 -33.26 12.40
N GLY A 337 35.21 -32.04 12.74
CA GLY A 337 35.33 -30.86 11.89
C GLY A 337 34.23 -30.73 10.83
N ARG A 338 33.22 -31.62 10.82
CA ARG A 338 32.02 -31.44 9.98
C ARG A 338 31.08 -30.40 10.57
N LEU A 339 30.43 -29.63 9.70
CA LEU A 339 29.40 -28.68 10.07
C LEU A 339 28.04 -29.19 9.61
N GLU A 340 27.13 -29.40 10.54
CA GLU A 340 25.71 -29.67 10.26
C GLU A 340 24.92 -28.37 10.39
N VAL A 341 24.23 -27.99 9.32
CA VAL A 341 23.35 -26.82 9.30
C VAL A 341 21.90 -27.32 9.23
N PHE A 342 21.10 -26.97 10.23
CA PHE A 342 19.67 -27.26 10.27
C PHE A 342 18.89 -25.96 10.01
N ALA A 343 18.08 -25.95 8.96
CA ALA A 343 17.16 -24.87 8.65
C ALA A 343 15.78 -25.19 9.23
N PHE A 344 15.29 -24.35 10.14
CA PHE A 344 13.98 -24.49 10.76
C PHE A 344 13.03 -23.39 10.29
N GLY A 345 11.77 -23.77 10.06
CA GLY A 345 10.70 -22.90 9.57
C GLY A 345 9.53 -22.80 10.54
N VAL A 346 8.90 -21.63 10.54
CA VAL A 346 7.59 -21.37 11.13
C VAL A 346 6.70 -20.80 10.04
N ASP A 347 5.70 -21.56 9.60
CA ASP A 347 4.86 -21.17 8.46
C ASP A 347 3.94 -20.02 8.83
N LYS A 348 3.30 -20.12 9.99
CA LYS A 348 2.34 -19.12 10.49
C LYS A 348 2.82 -18.53 11.79
N MET A 349 3.15 -17.25 11.76
CA MET A 349 3.60 -16.56 12.95
C MET A 349 2.42 -16.42 13.93
N PRO A 350 2.57 -16.85 15.20
CA PRO A 350 1.50 -16.78 16.17
C PRO A 350 1.19 -15.34 16.59
N HIS A 351 -0.09 -14.98 16.51
CA HIS A 351 -0.60 -13.68 16.94
C HIS A 351 -1.14 -13.67 18.37
N ARG A 352 -1.43 -14.86 18.91
CA ARG A 352 -1.96 -15.04 20.26
C ARG A 352 -1.01 -15.93 21.05
N TRP A 353 -0.76 -15.54 22.28
CA TRP A 353 0.16 -16.20 23.18
C TRP A 353 -0.56 -16.52 24.48
N CYS A 354 -0.32 -17.71 25.03
CA CYS A 354 -0.79 -18.09 26.34
C CYS A 354 0.41 -18.44 27.24
N ARG A 355 0.23 -18.36 28.55
CA ARG A 355 1.26 -18.78 29.49
C ARG A 355 1.53 -20.26 29.28
N ASP A 356 2.79 -20.66 29.17
CA ASP A 356 3.12 -22.09 29.06
C ASP A 356 2.68 -22.79 30.36
N PRO A 357 1.79 -23.80 30.31
CA PRO A 357 1.40 -24.55 31.50
C PRO A 357 2.57 -25.26 32.19
N LYS A 358 3.69 -25.45 31.48
CA LYS A 358 4.90 -26.05 32.03
C LYS A 358 5.76 -25.07 32.81
N TRP A 359 5.60 -23.76 32.62
CA TRP A 359 6.38 -22.73 33.30
C TRP A 359 5.96 -22.59 34.76
N SER A 360 6.92 -22.63 35.68
CA SER A 360 6.63 -22.69 37.12
C SER A 360 6.05 -21.41 37.74
N GLY A 361 5.91 -20.32 36.98
CA GLY A 361 5.54 -19.02 37.54
C GLY A 361 6.70 -18.24 38.18
N GLY A 362 7.93 -18.75 38.11
CA GLY A 362 9.13 -18.08 38.66
C GLY A 362 9.31 -18.18 40.18
N VAL A 363 8.33 -18.70 40.92
CA VAL A 363 8.35 -18.83 42.39
C VAL A 363 8.21 -20.30 42.82
N GLY A 364 8.79 -20.66 43.96
CA GLY A 364 8.65 -21.98 44.57
C GLY A 364 9.67 -23.04 44.12
N PRO A 365 9.54 -24.29 44.62
CA PRO A 365 10.54 -25.35 44.41
C PRO A 365 10.70 -25.80 42.95
N ARG A 366 9.64 -25.69 42.13
CA ARG A 366 9.74 -25.99 40.70
C ARG A 366 10.54 -24.92 39.95
N ALA A 367 10.47 -23.67 40.39
CA ALA A 367 11.21 -22.57 39.79
C ALA A 367 12.73 -22.68 40.04
N SER A 368 13.15 -23.21 41.19
CA SER A 368 14.58 -23.45 41.44
C SER A 368 15.16 -24.52 40.52
N LEU A 369 14.40 -25.58 40.24
CA LEU A 369 14.77 -26.60 39.25
C LEU A 369 14.88 -26.00 37.84
N GLU A 370 13.92 -25.15 37.43
CA GLU A 370 13.95 -24.47 36.14
C GLU A 370 15.12 -23.47 36.00
N ARG A 371 15.49 -22.77 37.08
CA ARG A 371 16.66 -21.87 37.09
C ARG A 371 17.97 -22.59 36.83
N ASN A 372 18.08 -23.84 37.27
CA ASN A 372 19.26 -24.67 37.07
C ASN A 372 19.33 -25.26 35.65
N LEU A 373 18.26 -25.19 34.86
CA LEU A 373 18.28 -25.60 33.46
C LEU A 373 18.83 -24.46 32.58
N PRO A 374 19.81 -24.73 31.70
CA PRO A 374 20.28 -23.75 30.74
C PRO A 374 19.14 -23.21 29.89
N SER A 375 19.13 -21.89 29.63
CA SER A 375 18.04 -21.20 28.93
C SER A 375 17.76 -21.72 27.52
N PHE A 376 18.78 -22.29 26.87
CA PHE A 376 18.69 -22.81 25.51
C PHE A 376 18.18 -24.26 25.41
N LYS A 377 18.04 -24.99 26.52
CA LYS A 377 17.53 -26.38 26.49
C LYS A 377 16.03 -26.39 26.24
N TRP A 378 15.57 -27.22 25.31
CA TRP A 378 14.15 -27.39 25.00
C TRP A 378 13.32 -27.91 26.19
N THR A 379 13.97 -28.55 27.17
CA THR A 379 13.32 -28.99 28.41
C THR A 379 12.98 -27.84 29.35
N ARG A 380 13.61 -26.67 29.18
CA ARG A 380 13.27 -25.49 29.97
C ARG A 380 12.02 -24.85 29.38
N PRO A 381 10.91 -24.76 30.14
CA PRO A 381 9.68 -24.18 29.63
C PRO A 381 9.87 -22.68 29.34
N SER A 382 9.26 -22.19 28.27
CA SER A 382 9.21 -20.76 27.95
C SER A 382 8.12 -20.10 28.79
N TYR A 383 8.24 -18.80 29.07
CA TYR A 383 7.16 -18.08 29.76
C TYR A 383 5.86 -18.09 28.92
N TRP A 384 6.00 -17.86 27.61
CA TRP A 384 4.91 -17.85 26.64
C TRP A 384 4.98 -19.07 25.71
N LYS A 385 3.82 -19.64 25.42
CA LYS A 385 3.61 -20.63 24.36
C LYS A 385 2.63 -20.04 23.34
N PRO A 386 2.86 -20.25 22.03
CA PRO A 386 1.89 -19.81 21.03
C PRO A 386 0.56 -20.55 21.22
N LEU A 387 -0.54 -19.83 21.13
CA LEU A 387 -1.85 -20.44 20.95
C LEU A 387 -1.93 -20.90 19.47
N VAL A 388 -2.48 -22.09 19.23
CA VAL A 388 -2.61 -22.68 17.88
C VAL A 388 -3.06 -21.61 16.89
N THR A 389 -2.22 -21.35 15.90
CA THR A 389 -2.52 -20.38 14.84
C THR A 389 -2.83 -21.14 13.57
N LYS A 390 -4.11 -21.12 13.19
CA LYS A 390 -4.60 -21.71 11.94
C LYS A 390 -4.28 -20.78 10.77
N VAL A 391 -4.43 -21.30 9.55
CA VAL A 391 -4.30 -20.46 8.35
C VAL A 391 -5.35 -19.34 8.39
N ASP A 392 -4.89 -18.11 8.59
CA ASP A 392 -5.71 -16.90 8.45
C ASP A 392 -4.87 -15.87 7.68
N ASN A 393 -4.88 -15.97 6.35
CA ASN A 393 -4.52 -14.80 5.54
C ASN A 393 -5.77 -13.96 5.30
N MET A 394 -5.58 -12.74 4.82
CA MET A 394 -6.67 -11.78 4.68
C MET A 394 -7.84 -12.27 3.80
N LEU A 395 -7.59 -13.17 2.85
CA LEU A 395 -8.60 -13.78 1.98
C LEU A 395 -9.16 -15.10 2.52
N ARG A 396 -8.66 -15.60 3.65
CA ARG A 396 -9.04 -16.90 4.24
C ARG A 396 -8.88 -18.09 3.28
N LEU A 397 -7.89 -18.02 2.39
CA LEU A 397 -7.56 -19.08 1.43
C LEU A 397 -6.30 -19.83 1.85
N ASP A 398 -6.21 -21.14 1.60
CA ASP A 398 -4.93 -21.84 1.73
C ASP A 398 -4.14 -21.72 0.42
N PHE A 399 -3.20 -20.77 0.37
CA PHE A 399 -2.36 -20.57 -0.81
C PHE A 399 -1.35 -21.69 -1.07
N GLU A 400 -1.20 -22.63 -0.16
CA GLU A 400 -0.35 -23.80 -0.41
C GLU A 400 -1.13 -24.93 -1.06
N ASN A 401 -2.43 -25.02 -0.80
CA ASN A 401 -3.27 -26.00 -1.43
C ASN A 401 -3.36 -25.73 -2.95
N PRO A 402 -2.90 -26.65 -3.82
CA PRO A 402 -3.00 -26.48 -5.27
C PRO A 402 -4.44 -26.32 -5.77
N SER A 403 -5.41 -26.92 -5.07
CA SER A 403 -6.83 -26.81 -5.41
C SER A 403 -7.46 -25.49 -5.00
N LEU A 404 -6.77 -24.67 -4.20
CA LEU A 404 -7.28 -23.42 -3.61
C LEU A 404 -8.68 -23.59 -2.99
N ASP A 405 -8.98 -24.78 -2.45
CA ASP A 405 -10.26 -25.03 -1.82
C ASP A 405 -10.42 -24.12 -0.58
N ALA A 406 -11.66 -23.72 -0.32
CA ALA A 406 -11.98 -22.91 0.86
C ALA A 406 -11.93 -23.72 2.17
N LYS A 407 -11.38 -24.95 2.14
CA LYS A 407 -11.28 -25.79 3.33
C LYS A 407 -10.14 -25.26 4.19
N PHE A 408 -10.50 -24.77 5.37
CA PHE A 408 -9.51 -24.30 6.33
C PHE A 408 -8.60 -25.45 6.76
N ASN A 409 -7.31 -25.29 6.49
CA ASN A 409 -6.30 -26.15 7.07
C ASN A 409 -6.33 -25.97 8.60
N THR A 410 -6.74 -27.02 9.31
CA THR A 410 -6.86 -27.04 10.77
C THR A 410 -5.56 -27.38 11.47
N SER A 411 -4.49 -27.71 10.72
CA SER A 411 -3.19 -28.02 11.30
C SER A 411 -2.60 -26.80 12.01
N ASP A 412 -1.88 -27.06 13.10
CA ASP A 412 -1.18 -26.00 13.82
C ASP A 412 0.14 -25.70 13.10
N ARG A 413 0.11 -24.63 12.31
CA ARG A 413 1.21 -24.19 11.46
C ARG A 413 2.13 -23.18 12.14
N SER A 414 1.93 -22.93 13.43
CA SER A 414 2.83 -22.15 14.27
C SER A 414 3.99 -22.96 14.85
N ASN A 415 3.93 -24.29 14.71
CA ASN A 415 5.00 -25.16 15.17
C ASN A 415 6.24 -25.06 14.29
N VAL A 416 7.39 -25.03 14.95
CA VAL A 416 8.70 -25.10 14.30
C VAL A 416 8.85 -26.49 13.67
N HIS A 417 9.23 -26.53 12.39
CA HIS A 417 9.54 -27.77 11.68
C HIS A 417 10.88 -27.65 10.95
N LEU A 418 11.50 -28.78 10.65
CA LEU A 418 12.74 -28.83 9.87
C LEU A 418 12.39 -28.59 8.39
N ILE A 419 12.99 -27.58 7.78
CA ILE A 419 12.89 -27.30 6.34
C ILE A 419 13.94 -28.11 5.59
N ASP A 420 15.21 -28.01 6.02
CA ASP A 420 16.34 -28.62 5.34
C ASP A 420 17.49 -28.92 6.33
N ARG A 421 18.35 -29.86 5.97
CA ARG A 421 19.58 -30.21 6.69
C ARG A 421 20.73 -30.37 5.70
N VAL A 422 21.73 -29.51 5.85
CA VAL A 422 22.94 -29.52 5.02
C VAL A 422 24.12 -30.01 5.85
N LEU A 423 24.92 -30.89 5.28
CA LEU A 423 26.17 -31.39 5.88
C LEU A 423 27.36 -30.87 5.08
N ILE A 424 28.15 -29.99 5.71
CA ILE A 424 29.35 -29.40 5.12
C ILE A 424 30.56 -30.15 5.66
N HIS A 425 31.36 -30.69 4.75
CA HIS A 425 32.55 -31.44 5.09
C HIS A 425 33.75 -30.51 5.23
N LYS A 426 34.68 -30.84 6.14
CA LYS A 426 35.96 -30.15 6.20
C LYS A 426 36.66 -30.36 4.85
N PRO A 427 37.15 -29.31 4.18
CA PRO A 427 37.88 -29.46 2.94
C PRO A 427 39.11 -30.35 3.19
N ILE A 428 39.24 -31.42 2.41
CA ILE A 428 40.44 -32.25 2.39
C ILE A 428 41.56 -31.32 1.94
N SER A 429 42.58 -31.13 2.77
CA SER A 429 43.82 -30.48 2.34
C SER A 429 44.37 -31.29 1.19
N ALA A 430 44.43 -30.70 -0.01
CA ALA A 430 45.13 -31.31 -1.13
C ALA A 430 46.57 -31.64 -0.70
N PRO A 431 47.12 -32.81 -1.06
CA PRO A 431 48.48 -33.18 -0.73
C PRO A 431 49.51 -32.21 -1.32
#